data_AF-A0A5B6ZS97-F1
#
_entry.id   AF-A0A5B6ZS97-F1
#
_cell.length_a   1.000
_cell.length_b   1.000
_cell.length_c   1.000
_cell.angle_alpha   90.00
_cell.angle_beta   90.00
_cell.angle_gamma   90.00
#
_symmetry.space_group_name_H-M   'P 1'
#
loop_
_entity.id
_entity.type
_entity.pdbx_description
1 polymer ?
#
loop_
_entity_poly.entity_id
_entity_poly.type
_entity_poly.pdbx_seq_one_letter_code
_entity_poly.pdbx_strand_id
1 'polypeptide(L)'
;MKMFAVKVEDGREGRDGNPSTGPVYRNLLAKNQFPPIDSDLNTTWDIFRVSVDKYPRNRMLGWREFIDGKFGPYVWKTYKEVYEEVLHVGSALRASGAEPGSRIGIYGSNCPQWIVAMEACNAHSLICVPLYDTLGPAAINFIIDHAEIDYVFIQDKKVKELLNPECTHVQRLKLMVCFTSLREEDKDKAASIGVKPYSWNEFLHMGKEYPSELLPPQPFNICTIMYTSGTSGDPKGVILTHENIATSIRGIDIFMAQFEDKMTVDDVYISFLPLAHILDRMIEEYFFHKGASVGYYHGDMNALRDDLMELKPTFLAGVPRVFERIQEGVIKALEELSPFRRRVFDILYKYKLAWMNLGFKQKNASPLADLLAFRKVVSCPPLVLILYVLFSFMFFLPKENLAQN
;
A
#
# COMPACT_ATOMS: atom_id res chain seq x y z
N MET A 1 -10.23 -26.09 -17.35
CA MET A 1 -9.59 -25.16 -16.39
C MET A 1 -8.53 -24.39 -17.17
N LYS A 2 -8.66 -23.07 -17.37
CA LYS A 2 -7.58 -22.29 -17.99
C LYS A 2 -6.40 -22.34 -17.01
N MET A 3 -5.26 -22.92 -17.42
CA MET A 3 -4.07 -22.93 -16.58
C MET A 3 -3.48 -21.51 -16.59
N PHE A 4 -3.45 -20.84 -15.44
CA PHE A 4 -2.86 -19.50 -15.29
C PHE A 4 -1.37 -19.55 -14.94
N ALA A 5 -0.86 -20.76 -14.68
CA ALA A 5 0.53 -21.01 -14.40
C ALA A 5 1.03 -22.20 -15.23
N VAL A 6 2.32 -22.18 -15.54
CA VAL A 6 3.03 -23.23 -16.27
C VAL A 6 4.14 -23.77 -15.39
N LYS A 7 4.25 -25.09 -15.30
CA LYS A 7 5.37 -25.76 -14.64
C LYS A 7 6.63 -25.53 -15.46
N VAL A 8 7.65 -24.98 -14.83
CA VAL A 8 8.94 -24.66 -15.47
C VAL A 8 10.09 -25.49 -14.93
N GLU A 9 9.97 -26.02 -13.72
CA GLU A 9 10.96 -26.91 -13.11
C GLU A 9 10.24 -28.04 -12.37
N ASP A 10 10.81 -29.25 -12.45
CA ASP A 10 10.36 -30.39 -11.64
C ASP A 10 10.70 -30.19 -10.16
N GLY A 11 9.90 -30.80 -9.29
CA GLY A 11 10.25 -30.86 -7.87
C GLY A 11 11.49 -31.73 -7.65
N ARG A 12 12.19 -31.51 -6.54
CA ARG A 12 13.35 -32.34 -6.17
C ARG A 12 12.93 -33.36 -5.14
N GLU A 13 13.27 -34.62 -5.36
CA GLU A 13 13.08 -35.66 -4.34
C GLU A 13 13.95 -35.36 -3.11
N GLY A 14 13.38 -35.56 -1.93
CA GLY A 14 14.11 -35.51 -0.67
C GLY A 14 14.72 -36.87 -0.35
N ARG A 15 15.62 -36.88 0.65
CA ARG A 15 16.37 -38.08 1.03
C ARG A 15 15.50 -39.24 1.54
N ASP A 16 14.27 -38.95 1.95
CA ASP A 16 13.35 -39.90 2.57
C ASP A 16 12.16 -40.29 1.66
N GLY A 17 12.26 -40.04 0.35
CA GLY A 17 11.19 -40.29 -0.62
C GLY A 17 10.06 -39.26 -0.62
N ASN A 18 10.05 -38.33 0.35
CA ASN A 18 9.22 -37.13 0.33
C ASN A 18 9.89 -36.03 -0.50
N PRO A 19 9.16 -35.22 -1.29
CA PRO A 19 9.76 -34.11 -2.04
C PRO A 19 10.47 -33.12 -1.10
N SER A 20 11.72 -32.78 -1.38
CA SER A 20 12.44 -31.70 -0.67
C SER A 20 11.94 -30.32 -1.10
N THR A 21 11.52 -30.21 -2.36
CA THR A 21 10.91 -29.01 -2.95
C THR A 21 9.85 -29.42 -3.96
N GLY A 22 8.70 -28.74 -3.93
CA GLY A 22 7.67 -28.92 -4.96
C GLY A 22 8.12 -28.37 -6.32
N PRO A 23 7.41 -28.72 -7.42
CA PRO A 23 7.69 -28.16 -8.74
C PRO A 23 7.47 -26.65 -8.78
N VAL A 24 8.27 -25.97 -9.62
CA VAL A 24 8.19 -24.50 -9.79
C VAL A 24 7.16 -24.18 -10.85
N TYR A 25 6.23 -23.29 -10.52
CA TYR A 25 5.24 -22.74 -11.44
C TYR A 25 5.49 -21.26 -11.68
N ARG A 26 5.34 -20.81 -12.92
CA ARG A 26 5.42 -19.39 -13.31
C ARG A 26 4.15 -18.93 -14.00
N ASN A 27 3.91 -17.62 -13.98
CA ASN A 27 2.91 -16.99 -14.83
C ASN A 27 3.18 -17.34 -16.31
N LEU A 28 2.13 -17.53 -17.12
CA LEU A 28 2.27 -17.72 -18.56
C LEU A 28 3.06 -16.58 -19.25
N LEU A 29 2.90 -15.34 -18.78
CA LEU A 29 3.60 -14.15 -19.28
C LEU A 29 5.09 -14.16 -18.94
N ALA A 30 5.52 -14.98 -17.99
CA ALA A 30 6.91 -15.13 -17.55
C ALA A 30 7.41 -16.58 -17.69
N LYS A 31 6.83 -17.35 -18.63
CA LYS A 31 7.15 -18.76 -18.84
C LYS A 31 8.66 -18.99 -19.05
N ASN A 32 9.25 -18.23 -19.97
CA ASN A 32 10.63 -18.47 -20.42
C ASN A 32 11.65 -17.70 -19.57
N GLN A 33 11.31 -16.49 -19.13
CA GLN A 33 12.17 -15.62 -18.33
C GLN A 33 11.32 -14.60 -17.57
N PHE A 34 11.89 -14.01 -16.51
CA PHE A 34 11.31 -12.82 -15.89
C PHE A 34 11.27 -11.67 -16.90
N PRO A 35 10.29 -10.77 -16.79
CA PRO A 35 10.28 -9.53 -17.55
C PRO A 35 11.64 -8.82 -17.50
N PRO A 36 12.19 -8.38 -18.64
CA PRO A 36 13.35 -7.51 -18.59
C PRO A 36 12.97 -6.23 -17.84
N ILE A 37 13.80 -5.87 -16.87
CA ILE A 37 13.67 -4.61 -16.15
C ILE A 37 14.04 -3.48 -17.12
N ASP A 38 13.30 -2.38 -17.05
CA ASP A 38 13.64 -1.17 -17.79
C ASP A 38 14.94 -0.60 -17.21
N SER A 39 15.94 -0.35 -18.06
CA SER A 39 17.26 0.10 -17.61
C SER A 39 17.22 1.40 -16.82
N ASP A 40 16.16 2.20 -16.98
CA ASP A 40 15.99 3.48 -16.32
C ASP A 40 15.13 3.38 -15.05
N LEU A 41 14.56 2.19 -14.73
CA LEU A 41 13.64 1.96 -13.59
C LEU A 41 14.06 0.75 -12.76
N ASN A 42 15.33 0.71 -12.34
CA ASN A 42 15.88 -0.42 -11.58
C ASN A 42 15.68 -0.31 -10.07
N THR A 43 15.25 0.86 -9.57
CA THR A 43 14.97 1.10 -8.15
C THR A 43 13.63 1.79 -7.93
N THR A 44 13.10 1.69 -6.70
CA THR A 44 11.89 2.45 -6.30
C THR A 44 12.11 3.95 -6.38
N TRP A 45 13.33 4.44 -6.09
CA TRP A 45 13.67 5.84 -6.30
C TRP A 45 13.56 6.25 -7.77
N ASP A 46 14.02 5.42 -8.70
CA ASP A 46 13.90 5.71 -10.13
C ASP A 46 12.44 5.76 -10.58
N ILE A 47 11.62 4.81 -10.09
CA ILE A 47 10.17 4.77 -10.37
C ILE A 47 9.50 6.10 -9.98
N PHE A 48 9.77 6.58 -8.76
CA PHE A 48 9.22 7.83 -8.29
C PHE A 48 9.79 9.04 -9.05
N ARG A 49 11.12 9.16 -9.13
CA ARG A 49 11.83 10.30 -9.74
C ARG A 49 11.48 10.50 -11.22
N VAL A 50 11.46 9.44 -12.03
CA VAL A 50 11.08 9.53 -13.45
C VAL A 50 9.64 10.02 -13.61
N SER A 51 8.75 9.61 -12.70
CA SER A 51 7.35 10.05 -12.70
C SER A 51 7.22 11.52 -12.30
N VAL A 52 8.03 12.00 -11.37
CA VAL A 52 8.12 13.44 -11.01
C VAL A 52 8.55 14.27 -12.21
N ASP A 53 9.60 13.85 -12.93
CA ASP A 53 10.12 14.58 -14.08
C ASP A 53 9.07 14.66 -15.21
N LYS A 54 8.33 13.57 -15.42
CA LYS A 54 7.35 13.46 -16.50
C LYS A 54 6.02 14.16 -16.18
N TYR A 55 5.60 14.12 -14.91
CA TYR A 55 4.27 14.56 -14.49
C TYR A 55 4.28 15.52 -13.27
N PRO A 56 5.13 16.57 -13.26
CA PRO A 56 5.38 17.34 -12.04
C PRO A 56 4.14 18.04 -11.48
N ARG A 57 3.16 18.37 -12.33
CA ARG A 57 1.93 19.09 -11.98
C ARG A 57 0.73 18.17 -11.76
N ASN A 58 0.87 16.87 -11.99
CA ASN A 58 -0.23 15.94 -11.74
C ASN A 58 -0.44 15.78 -10.24
N ARG A 59 -1.68 15.49 -9.85
CA ARG A 59 -2.01 15.12 -8.46
C ARG A 59 -1.35 13.78 -8.14
N MET A 60 -0.75 13.69 -6.96
CA MET A 60 -0.12 12.45 -6.47
C MET A 60 -0.81 11.98 -5.20
N LEU A 61 -0.74 12.76 -4.12
CA LEU A 61 -1.19 12.35 -2.78
C LEU A 61 -2.37 13.23 -2.33
N GLY A 62 -3.52 12.61 -2.11
CA GLY A 62 -4.76 13.30 -1.72
C GLY A 62 -5.23 12.92 -0.32
N TRP A 63 -5.71 13.88 0.46
CA TRP A 63 -6.32 13.62 1.76
C TRP A 63 -7.50 14.56 2.01
N ARG A 64 -8.30 14.27 3.03
CA ARG A 64 -9.43 15.11 3.45
C ARG A 64 -9.12 15.80 4.75
N GLU A 65 -9.35 17.10 4.80
CA GLU A 65 -9.19 17.88 6.03
C GLU A 65 -10.45 17.80 6.89
N PHE A 66 -10.27 17.68 8.20
CA PHE A 66 -11.37 17.71 9.16
C PHE A 66 -11.54 19.12 9.71
N ILE A 67 -12.58 19.81 9.25
CA ILE A 67 -12.86 21.22 9.59
C ILE A 67 -14.31 21.31 10.06
N ASP A 68 -14.54 21.95 11.21
CA ASP A 68 -15.88 22.15 11.79
C ASP A 68 -16.72 20.86 11.94
N GLY A 69 -16.08 19.77 12.37
CA GLY A 69 -16.77 18.51 12.65
C GLY A 69 -17.10 17.66 11.42
N LYS A 70 -16.61 18.02 10.23
CA LYS A 70 -16.84 17.28 8.99
C LYS A 70 -15.57 17.17 8.15
N PHE A 71 -15.46 16.09 7.39
CA PHE A 71 -14.42 15.96 6.38
C PHE A 71 -14.79 16.75 5.12
N GLY A 72 -13.89 17.65 4.71
CA GLY A 72 -14.01 18.42 3.47
C GLY A 72 -13.76 17.59 2.20
N PRO A 73 -13.68 18.26 1.03
CA PRO A 73 -13.26 17.62 -0.20
C PRO A 73 -11.78 17.20 -0.13
N TYR A 74 -11.36 16.34 -1.08
CA TYR A 74 -9.94 15.98 -1.20
C TYR A 74 -9.09 17.19 -1.63
N VAL A 75 -8.08 17.48 -0.83
CA VAL A 75 -6.96 18.34 -1.18
C VAL A 75 -5.78 17.47 -1.64
N TRP A 76 -4.91 18.02 -2.49
CA TRP A 76 -3.91 17.23 -3.22
C TRP A 76 -2.54 17.90 -3.17
N LYS A 77 -1.50 17.07 -2.99
CA LYS A 77 -0.13 17.40 -3.36
C LYS A 77 0.16 16.91 -4.77
N THR A 78 0.85 17.73 -5.54
CA THR A 78 1.39 17.37 -6.84
C THR A 78 2.69 16.57 -6.71
N TYR A 79 3.08 15.83 -7.76
CA TYR A 79 4.36 15.10 -7.77
C TYR A 79 5.55 16.00 -7.42
N LYS A 80 5.56 17.25 -7.92
CA LYS A 80 6.63 18.20 -7.61
C LYS A 80 6.67 18.59 -6.13
N GLU A 81 5.52 18.88 -5.52
CA GLU A 81 5.45 19.22 -4.09
C GLU A 81 5.87 18.04 -3.21
N VAL A 82 5.45 16.82 -3.57
CA VAL A 82 5.88 15.60 -2.86
C VAL A 82 7.39 15.41 -3.00
N TYR A 83 7.95 15.58 -4.19
CA TYR A 83 9.39 15.49 -4.42
C TYR A 83 10.18 16.49 -3.55
N GLU A 84 9.74 17.74 -3.48
CA GLU A 84 10.37 18.75 -2.62
C GLU A 84 10.31 18.36 -1.14
N GLU A 85 9.19 17.84 -0.65
CA GLU A 85 9.10 17.34 0.73
C GLU A 85 9.99 16.13 0.97
N VAL A 86 10.10 15.22 0.01
CA VAL A 86 11.00 14.05 0.06
C VAL A 86 12.45 14.50 0.22
N LEU A 87 12.89 15.51 -0.52
CA LEU A 87 14.24 16.08 -0.38
C LEU A 87 14.48 16.67 1.01
N HIS A 88 13.51 17.39 1.56
CA HIS A 88 13.63 17.96 2.91
C HIS A 88 13.64 16.87 3.99
N VAL A 89 12.71 15.91 3.95
CA VAL A 89 12.67 14.81 4.93
C VAL A 89 13.95 13.98 4.86
N GLY A 90 14.44 13.69 3.65
CA GLY A 90 15.72 13.02 3.44
C GLY A 90 16.89 13.80 4.05
N SER A 91 17.00 15.09 3.75
CA SER A 91 18.03 15.97 4.30
C SER A 91 17.98 16.06 5.83
N ALA A 92 16.80 16.11 6.43
CA ALA A 92 16.64 16.12 7.88
C ALA A 92 17.07 14.79 8.54
N LEU A 93 16.78 13.65 7.90
CA LEU A 93 17.30 12.34 8.34
C LEU A 93 18.84 12.31 8.29
N ARG A 94 19.44 12.84 7.21
CA ARG A 94 20.89 12.98 7.07
C ARG A 94 21.50 13.88 8.14
N ALA A 95 20.93 15.05 8.38
CA ALA A 95 21.36 15.99 9.42
C ALA A 95 21.23 15.38 10.83
N SER A 96 20.27 14.46 11.01
CA SER A 96 20.08 13.69 12.25
C SER A 96 21.05 12.51 12.41
N GLY A 97 21.92 12.27 11.43
CA GLY A 97 22.95 11.21 11.45
C GLY A 97 22.50 9.88 10.86
N ALA A 98 21.42 9.83 10.07
CA ALA A 98 21.05 8.62 9.34
C ALA A 98 22.01 8.39 8.17
N GLU A 99 22.68 7.25 8.18
CA GLU A 99 23.59 6.80 7.11
C GLU A 99 22.90 5.80 6.16
N PRO A 100 23.39 5.56 4.92
CA PRO A 100 22.82 4.54 4.05
C PRO A 100 22.76 3.19 4.78
N GLY A 101 21.64 2.48 4.67
CA GLY A 101 21.38 1.24 5.41
C GLY A 101 20.82 1.44 6.83
N SER A 102 20.61 2.68 7.29
CA SER A 102 19.87 2.94 8.54
C SER A 102 18.41 2.50 8.39
N ARG A 103 17.81 1.97 9.47
CA ARG A 103 16.42 1.50 9.47
C ARG A 103 15.50 2.58 10.02
N ILE A 104 14.49 2.90 9.22
CA ILE A 104 13.50 3.93 9.49
C ILE A 104 12.16 3.23 9.71
N GLY A 105 11.74 3.17 10.97
CA GLY A 105 10.43 2.66 11.36
C GLY A 105 9.35 3.65 10.96
N ILE A 106 8.22 3.18 10.44
CA ILE A 106 7.10 4.08 10.19
C ILE A 106 5.79 3.45 10.67
N TYR A 107 5.20 4.11 11.67
CA TYR A 107 4.12 3.57 12.49
C TYR A 107 2.84 4.41 12.40
N GLY A 108 1.86 3.90 11.67
CA GLY A 108 0.56 4.53 11.60
C GLY A 108 -0.24 4.10 10.38
N SER A 109 -1.45 4.66 10.30
CA SER A 109 -2.35 4.43 9.17
C SER A 109 -1.90 5.23 7.94
N ASN A 110 -2.39 4.83 6.77
CA ASN A 110 -1.99 5.42 5.49
C ASN A 110 -2.28 6.92 5.44
N CYS A 111 -1.30 7.71 5.02
CA CYS A 111 -1.42 9.16 4.84
C CYS A 111 -0.33 9.66 3.87
N PRO A 112 -0.44 10.90 3.36
CA PRO A 112 0.58 11.48 2.48
C PRO A 112 1.98 11.50 3.10
N GLN A 113 2.11 11.85 4.39
CA GLN A 113 3.39 11.92 5.10
C GLN A 113 4.09 10.57 5.18
N TRP A 114 3.31 9.48 5.22
CA TRP A 114 3.85 8.12 5.15
C TRP A 114 4.59 7.94 3.81
N ILE A 115 3.92 8.17 2.67
CA ILE A 115 4.61 8.04 1.37
C ILE A 115 5.80 8.99 1.24
N VAL A 116 5.71 10.23 1.73
CA VAL A 116 6.87 11.13 1.72
C VAL A 116 8.05 10.56 2.52
N ALA A 117 7.82 10.05 3.73
CA ALA A 117 8.89 9.47 4.55
C ALA A 117 9.49 8.20 3.93
N MET A 118 8.64 7.39 3.29
CA MET A 118 9.04 6.20 2.53
C MET A 118 9.90 6.55 1.32
N GLU A 119 9.51 7.53 0.52
CA GLU A 119 10.28 7.98 -0.64
C GLU A 119 11.59 8.69 -0.21
N ALA A 120 11.60 9.37 0.93
CA ALA A 120 12.84 9.89 1.53
C ALA A 120 13.81 8.77 1.91
N CYS A 121 13.31 7.62 2.36
CA CYS A 121 14.14 6.44 2.56
C CYS A 121 14.75 5.96 1.24
N ASN A 122 13.92 5.84 0.19
CA ASN A 122 14.36 5.46 -1.14
C ASN A 122 15.42 6.42 -1.70
N ALA A 123 15.29 7.73 -1.47
CA ALA A 123 16.17 8.77 -2.01
C ALA A 123 17.60 8.76 -1.40
N HIS A 124 17.74 8.22 -0.18
CA HIS A 124 18.99 8.24 0.59
C HIS A 124 19.50 6.85 0.97
N SER A 125 19.05 5.80 0.26
CA SER A 125 19.45 4.42 0.52
C SER A 125 19.18 3.97 1.97
N LEU A 126 18.10 4.47 2.57
CA LEU A 126 17.66 4.07 3.92
C LEU A 126 16.64 2.93 3.80
N ILE A 127 16.57 2.10 4.82
CA ILE A 127 15.71 0.92 4.84
C ILE A 127 14.40 1.26 5.54
N CYS A 128 13.30 1.24 4.79
CA CYS A 128 11.97 1.46 5.34
C CYS A 128 11.47 0.21 6.11
N VAL A 129 11.06 0.37 7.36
CA VAL A 129 10.50 -0.71 8.20
C VAL A 129 9.06 -0.34 8.61
N PRO A 130 8.05 -0.70 7.80
CA PRO A 130 6.66 -0.47 8.14
C PRO A 130 6.24 -1.19 9.43
N LEU A 131 5.66 -0.45 10.36
CA LEU A 131 5.13 -0.96 11.63
C LEU A 131 3.62 -1.10 11.53
N TYR A 132 3.13 -2.33 11.66
CA TYR A 132 1.73 -2.67 11.40
C TYR A 132 0.83 -2.33 12.59
N ASP A 133 -0.18 -1.49 12.37
CA ASP A 133 -1.11 -1.02 13.42
C ASP A 133 -1.83 -2.12 14.21
N THR A 134 -1.96 -3.32 13.65
CA THR A 134 -2.72 -4.45 14.22
C THR A 134 -1.84 -5.56 14.81
N LEU A 135 -0.51 -5.48 14.74
CA LEU A 135 0.37 -6.50 15.34
C LEU A 135 0.40 -6.42 16.87
N GLY A 136 0.00 -5.27 17.42
CA GLY A 136 -0.08 -5.02 18.86
C GLY A 136 1.26 -4.59 19.49
N PRO A 137 1.23 -4.01 20.70
CA PRO A 137 2.38 -3.34 21.30
C PRO A 137 3.60 -4.24 21.49
N ALA A 138 3.40 -5.50 21.89
CA ALA A 138 4.49 -6.45 22.11
C ALA A 138 5.27 -6.75 20.82
N ALA A 139 4.57 -6.90 19.71
CA ALA A 139 5.19 -7.11 18.40
C ALA A 139 5.94 -5.86 17.93
N ILE A 140 5.38 -4.66 18.14
CA ILE A 140 6.07 -3.41 17.82
C ILE A 140 7.36 -3.26 18.64
N ASN A 141 7.30 -3.53 19.95
CA ASN A 141 8.47 -3.52 20.83
C ASN A 141 9.57 -4.49 20.33
N PHE A 142 9.19 -5.73 19.99
CA PHE A 142 10.11 -6.71 19.41
C PHE A 142 10.73 -6.22 18.10
N ILE A 143 9.91 -5.69 17.18
CA ILE A 143 10.37 -5.26 15.85
C ILE A 143 11.38 -4.11 15.94
N ILE A 144 11.17 -3.15 16.85
CA ILE A 144 12.08 -2.01 17.03
C ILE A 144 13.50 -2.49 17.32
N ASP A 145 13.66 -3.49 18.18
CA ASP A 145 14.96 -4.06 18.49
C ASP A 145 15.47 -4.98 17.39
N HIS A 146 14.64 -5.91 16.92
CA HIS A 146 15.03 -6.94 15.96
C HIS A 146 15.39 -6.38 14.57
N ALA A 147 14.66 -5.36 14.07
CA ALA A 147 15.05 -4.63 12.86
C ALA A 147 16.05 -3.51 13.15
N GLU A 148 16.45 -3.33 14.40
CA GLU A 148 17.42 -2.32 14.81
C GLU A 148 17.04 -0.92 14.31
N ILE A 149 15.82 -0.50 14.62
CA ILE A 149 15.24 0.78 14.19
C ILE A 149 15.84 1.90 15.03
N ASP A 150 16.40 2.91 14.35
CA ASP A 150 17.02 4.07 15.00
C ASP A 150 16.15 5.33 14.91
N TYR A 151 15.28 5.42 13.90
CA TYR A 151 14.43 6.57 13.62
C TYR A 151 13.02 6.10 13.38
N VAL A 152 12.02 6.81 13.91
CA VAL A 152 10.61 6.47 13.68
C VAL A 152 9.78 7.65 13.22
N PHE A 153 9.01 7.49 12.14
CA PHE A 153 7.89 8.36 11.83
C PHE A 153 6.61 7.76 12.41
N ILE A 154 5.77 8.54 13.07
CA ILE A 154 4.65 8.01 13.85
C ILE A 154 3.39 8.86 13.74
N GLN A 155 2.23 8.22 13.69
CA GLN A 155 0.94 8.90 13.82
C GLN A 155 0.68 9.29 15.27
N ASP A 156 0.12 10.48 15.49
CA ASP A 156 -0.18 11.06 16.80
C ASP A 156 -0.89 10.09 17.77
N LYS A 157 -1.91 9.37 17.28
CA LYS A 157 -2.68 8.39 18.07
C LYS A 157 -1.84 7.21 18.57
N LYS A 158 -0.66 6.96 17.98
CA LYS A 158 0.24 5.85 18.31
C LYS A 158 1.38 6.24 19.24
N VAL A 159 1.62 7.53 19.44
CA VAL A 159 2.71 8.05 20.29
C VAL A 159 2.62 7.51 21.72
N LYS A 160 1.43 7.50 22.31
CA LYS A 160 1.22 6.98 23.68
C LYS A 160 1.54 5.49 23.80
N GLU A 161 1.25 4.71 22.76
CA GLU A 161 1.51 3.28 22.73
C GLU A 161 3.01 3.01 22.66
N LEU A 162 3.71 3.76 21.79
CA LEU A 162 5.16 3.65 21.63
C LEU A 162 5.93 4.10 22.88
N LEU A 163 5.47 5.17 23.54
CA LEU A 163 6.08 5.70 24.77
C LEU A 163 5.57 5.03 26.06
N ASN A 164 4.82 3.93 25.94
CA ASN A 164 4.39 3.15 27.10
C ASN A 164 5.62 2.51 27.78
N PRO A 165 5.76 2.53 29.12
CA PRO A 165 6.85 1.86 29.84
C PRO A 165 7.05 0.37 29.51
N GLU A 166 6.00 -0.33 29.06
CA GLU A 166 6.09 -1.73 28.61
C GLU A 166 6.80 -1.88 27.26
N CYS A 167 6.87 -0.83 26.44
CA CYS A 167 7.60 -0.78 25.17
C CYS A 167 9.08 -0.44 25.42
N THR A 168 9.81 -1.32 26.08
CA THR A 168 11.17 -1.06 26.58
C THR A 168 12.21 -0.77 25.49
N HIS A 169 12.06 -1.34 24.30
CA HIS A 169 13.01 -1.18 23.19
C HIS A 169 12.91 0.19 22.50
N VAL A 170 11.91 1.01 22.83
CA VAL A 170 11.81 2.41 22.37
C VAL A 170 13.05 3.23 22.70
N GLN A 171 13.79 2.87 23.75
CA GLN A 171 15.05 3.52 24.16
C GLN A 171 16.18 3.39 23.11
N ARG A 172 16.04 2.47 22.15
CA ARG A 172 16.96 2.35 21.01
C ARG A 172 16.84 3.54 20.05
N LEU A 173 15.65 4.13 19.95
CA LEU A 173 15.38 5.19 18.99
C LEU A 173 16.24 6.42 19.31
N LYS A 174 16.91 6.97 18.30
CA LYS A 174 17.60 8.25 18.39
C LYS A 174 16.62 9.41 18.28
N LEU A 175 15.57 9.23 17.49
CA LEU A 175 14.64 10.30 17.11
C LEU A 175 13.26 9.74 16.73
N MET A 176 12.22 10.51 17.03
CA MET A 176 10.86 10.29 16.54
C MET A 176 10.28 11.53 15.86
N VAL A 177 9.54 11.33 14.78
CA VAL A 177 8.83 12.38 14.03
C VAL A 177 7.34 12.07 14.03
N CYS A 178 6.53 12.91 14.64
CA CYS A 178 5.07 12.80 14.53
C CYS A 178 4.59 13.38 13.20
N PHE A 179 3.70 12.69 12.48
CA PHE A 179 3.12 13.19 11.23
C PHE A 179 2.32 14.50 11.38
N THR A 180 1.90 14.82 12.60
CA THR A 180 1.23 16.07 12.95
C THR A 180 2.05 16.82 14.00
N SER A 181 1.47 17.10 15.17
CA SER A 181 2.12 17.74 16.30
C SER A 181 2.24 16.77 17.47
N LEU A 182 3.22 16.99 18.34
CA LEU A 182 3.35 16.28 19.62
C LEU A 182 2.81 17.13 20.75
N ARG A 183 2.16 16.50 21.73
CA ARG A 183 1.81 17.15 23.00
C ARG A 183 3.09 17.36 23.81
N GLU A 184 3.18 18.44 24.57
CA GLU A 184 4.37 18.74 25.38
C GLU A 184 4.71 17.60 26.35
N GLU A 185 3.70 16.98 26.98
CA GLU A 185 3.89 15.78 27.82
C GLU A 185 4.58 14.61 27.09
N ASP A 186 4.27 14.42 25.80
CA ASP A 186 4.85 13.34 25.00
C ASP A 186 6.28 13.69 24.58
N LYS A 187 6.56 14.97 24.31
CA LYS A 187 7.92 15.46 24.03
C LYS A 187 8.82 15.28 25.24
N ASP A 188 8.36 15.67 26.42
CA ASP A 188 9.11 15.52 27.68
C ASP A 188 9.42 14.06 27.98
N LYS A 189 8.43 13.18 27.80
CA LYS A 189 8.62 11.72 27.94
C LYS A 189 9.66 11.18 26.97
N ALA A 190 9.54 11.48 25.68
CA ALA A 190 10.52 11.06 24.68
C ALA A 190 11.94 11.57 25.02
N ALA A 191 12.07 12.84 25.38
CA ALA A 191 13.36 13.43 25.76
C ALA A 191 13.95 12.77 27.02
N SER A 192 13.13 12.44 28.02
CA SER A 192 13.57 11.76 29.27
C SER A 192 14.17 10.37 29.04
N ILE A 193 13.82 9.70 27.94
CA ILE A 193 14.37 8.40 27.54
C ILE A 193 15.41 8.53 26.42
N GLY A 194 15.86 9.76 26.11
CA GLY A 194 16.91 10.04 25.12
C GLY A 194 16.46 10.08 23.66
N VAL A 195 15.16 9.99 23.38
CA VAL A 195 14.59 10.06 22.03
C VAL A 195 14.29 11.52 21.68
N LYS A 196 14.87 12.05 20.61
CA LYS A 196 14.59 13.43 20.17
C LYS A 196 13.21 13.52 19.48
N PRO A 197 12.25 14.30 19.99
CA PRO A 197 10.93 14.43 19.38
C PRO A 197 10.87 15.58 18.36
N TYR A 198 10.24 15.35 17.22
CA TYR A 198 9.91 16.37 16.22
C TYR A 198 8.46 16.24 15.75
N SER A 199 7.83 17.37 15.42
CA SER A 199 6.68 17.42 14.54
C SER A 199 7.11 17.34 13.08
N TRP A 200 6.18 16.99 12.18
CA TRP A 200 6.44 16.92 10.75
C TRP A 200 7.00 18.23 10.18
N ASN A 201 6.41 19.36 10.58
CA ASN A 201 6.81 20.68 10.09
C ASN A 201 8.19 21.11 10.61
N GLU A 202 8.52 20.80 11.88
CA GLU A 202 9.86 21.05 12.43
C GLU A 202 10.92 20.23 11.67
N PHE A 203 10.59 18.99 11.32
CA PHE A 203 11.49 18.10 10.60
C PHE A 203 11.70 18.54 9.14
N LEU A 204 10.63 18.94 8.44
CA LEU A 204 10.71 19.57 7.12
C LEU A 204 11.57 20.84 7.14
N HIS A 205 11.40 21.68 8.17
CA HIS A 205 12.18 22.91 8.32
C HIS A 205 13.67 22.61 8.50
N MET A 206 14.03 21.67 9.36
CA MET A 206 15.41 21.21 9.53
C MET A 206 16.02 20.76 8.20
N GLY A 207 15.28 19.98 7.41
CA GLY A 207 15.74 19.51 6.11
C GLY A 207 16.04 20.63 5.11
N LYS A 208 15.29 21.72 5.20
CA LYS A 208 15.50 22.93 4.39
C LYS A 208 16.72 23.74 4.85
N GLU A 209 17.00 23.77 6.15
CA GLU A 209 18.17 24.46 6.71
C GLU A 209 19.48 23.70 6.44
N TYR A 210 19.43 22.37 6.44
CA TYR A 210 20.59 21.49 6.29
C TYR A 210 20.43 20.58 5.06
N PRO A 211 20.44 21.12 3.83
CA PRO A 211 20.26 20.32 2.63
C PRO A 211 21.38 19.28 2.48
N SER A 212 21.01 18.08 2.03
CA SER A 212 21.93 16.99 1.76
C SER A 212 21.84 16.55 0.31
N GLU A 213 22.96 16.06 -0.25
CA GLU A 213 22.94 15.44 -1.56
C GLU A 213 22.19 14.11 -1.52
N LEU A 214 21.49 13.80 -2.60
CA LEU A 214 20.83 12.51 -2.79
C LEU A 214 21.86 11.40 -2.84
N LEU A 215 21.57 10.28 -2.18
CA LEU A 215 22.37 9.06 -2.21
C LEU A 215 21.49 7.91 -2.67
N PRO A 216 21.15 7.85 -3.97
CA PRO A 216 20.21 6.88 -4.49
C PRO A 216 20.77 5.45 -4.40
N PRO A 217 19.89 4.45 -4.18
CA PRO A 217 20.28 3.07 -3.94
C PRO A 217 20.72 2.37 -5.22
N GLN A 218 21.45 1.27 -5.05
CA GLN A 218 21.64 0.26 -6.09
C GLN A 218 20.48 -0.76 -6.06
N PRO A 219 20.18 -1.44 -7.18
CA PRO A 219 19.05 -2.37 -7.25
C PRO A 219 19.05 -3.48 -6.19
N PHE A 220 20.24 -3.99 -5.85
CA PHE A 220 20.42 -5.06 -4.84
C PHE A 220 20.39 -4.56 -3.38
N ASN A 221 20.33 -3.25 -3.13
CA ASN A 221 20.20 -2.74 -1.77
C ASN A 221 18.82 -3.08 -1.20
N ILE A 222 18.76 -3.23 0.13
CA ILE A 222 17.51 -3.46 0.85
C ILE A 222 16.66 -2.19 0.75
N CYS A 223 15.44 -2.32 0.23
CA CYS A 223 14.47 -1.23 0.16
C CYS A 223 13.61 -1.19 1.42
N THR A 224 13.09 -2.35 1.83
CA THR A 224 12.17 -2.45 2.96
C THR A 224 12.24 -3.79 3.67
N ILE A 225 11.97 -3.77 4.97
CA ILE A 225 11.78 -4.97 5.78
C ILE A 225 10.33 -4.98 6.26
N MET A 226 9.53 -5.90 5.73
CA MET A 226 8.10 -6.02 6.07
C MET A 226 7.88 -7.18 7.02
N TYR A 227 7.31 -6.91 8.20
CA TYR A 227 7.04 -7.95 9.18
C TYR A 227 5.71 -8.65 8.94
N THR A 228 5.70 -9.96 9.13
CA THR A 228 4.50 -10.80 9.03
C THR A 228 4.25 -11.55 10.34
N SER A 229 2.99 -11.72 10.71
CA SER A 229 2.59 -12.59 11.80
C SER A 229 2.88 -14.04 11.42
N GLY A 230 3.88 -14.67 12.05
CA GLY A 230 4.14 -16.09 11.89
C GLY A 230 3.01 -16.95 12.47
N THR A 231 2.96 -18.24 12.08
CA THR A 231 2.02 -19.21 12.64
C THR A 231 2.34 -19.62 14.09
N SER A 232 3.54 -19.30 14.56
CA SER A 232 3.98 -19.46 15.96
C SER A 232 5.16 -18.54 16.25
N GLY A 233 5.08 -17.77 17.34
CA GLY A 233 6.18 -16.94 17.85
C GLY A 233 6.24 -15.51 17.30
N ASP A 234 7.42 -14.89 17.45
CA ASP A 234 7.66 -13.50 17.10
C ASP A 234 7.51 -13.22 15.59
N PRO A 235 7.13 -11.98 15.20
CA PRO A 235 7.02 -11.60 13.80
C PRO A 235 8.32 -11.81 13.02
N LYS A 236 8.21 -12.23 11.75
CA LYS A 236 9.37 -12.44 10.87
C LYS A 236 9.50 -11.30 9.87
N GLY A 237 10.70 -10.74 9.75
CA GLY A 237 11.02 -9.67 8.81
C GLY A 237 11.36 -10.20 7.42
N VAL A 238 10.53 -9.88 6.43
CA VAL A 238 10.76 -10.18 5.02
C VAL A 238 11.59 -9.07 4.41
N ILE A 239 12.81 -9.39 3.99
CA ILE A 239 13.73 -8.45 3.35
C ILE A 239 13.37 -8.36 1.86
N LEU A 240 13.08 -7.16 1.38
CA LEU A 240 12.82 -6.88 -0.03
C LEU A 240 13.82 -5.85 -0.55
N THR A 241 14.50 -6.18 -1.65
CA THR A 241 15.42 -5.27 -2.34
C THR A 241 14.68 -4.32 -3.26
N HIS A 242 15.34 -3.25 -3.71
CA HIS A 242 14.78 -2.33 -4.70
C HIS A 242 14.42 -3.05 -6.01
N GLU A 243 15.26 -3.98 -6.48
CA GLU A 243 14.99 -4.79 -7.68
C GLU A 243 13.76 -5.70 -7.50
N ASN A 244 13.47 -6.19 -6.28
CA ASN A 244 12.27 -7.00 -6.04
C ASN A 244 11.00 -6.18 -6.30
N ILE A 245 10.96 -4.95 -5.78
CA ILE A 245 9.82 -4.04 -5.98
C ILE A 245 9.73 -3.61 -7.44
N ALA A 246 10.84 -3.15 -8.04
CA ALA A 246 10.87 -2.71 -9.43
C ALA A 246 10.45 -3.82 -10.42
N THR A 247 10.94 -5.05 -10.23
CA THR A 247 10.53 -6.21 -11.03
C THR A 247 9.05 -6.53 -10.85
N SER A 248 8.53 -6.38 -9.63
CA SER A 248 7.11 -6.60 -9.34
C SER A 248 6.22 -5.56 -10.04
N ILE A 249 6.62 -4.28 -10.03
CA ILE A 249 5.95 -3.20 -10.76
C ILE A 249 5.96 -3.49 -12.27
N ARG A 250 7.09 -3.95 -12.81
CA ARG A 250 7.18 -4.36 -14.22
C ARG A 250 6.26 -5.54 -14.55
N GLY A 251 6.15 -6.51 -13.63
CA GLY A 251 5.20 -7.62 -13.75
C GLY A 251 3.75 -7.14 -13.80
N ILE A 252 3.38 -6.19 -12.94
CA ILE A 252 2.06 -5.56 -12.94
C ILE A 252 1.82 -4.83 -14.27
N ASP A 253 2.79 -4.07 -14.77
CA ASP A 253 2.69 -3.36 -16.04
C ASP A 253 2.39 -4.30 -17.23
N ILE A 254 3.12 -5.41 -17.33
CA ILE A 254 2.91 -6.42 -18.39
C ILE A 254 1.55 -7.10 -18.26
N PHE A 255 1.13 -7.38 -17.02
CA PHE A 255 -0.19 -7.94 -16.75
C PHE A 255 -1.30 -6.97 -17.15
N MET A 256 -1.17 -5.70 -16.77
CA MET A 256 -2.14 -4.64 -17.09
C MET A 256 -2.18 -4.35 -18.59
N ALA A 257 -1.08 -4.51 -19.32
CA ALA A 257 -1.02 -4.35 -20.77
C ALA A 257 -1.88 -5.37 -21.54
N GLN A 258 -2.31 -6.46 -20.90
CA GLN A 258 -3.24 -7.45 -21.50
C GLN A 258 -4.68 -6.92 -21.56
N PHE A 259 -5.02 -5.89 -20.79
CA PHE A 259 -6.36 -5.33 -20.73
C PHE A 259 -6.48 -4.14 -21.70
N GLU A 260 -7.65 -4.05 -22.35
CA GLU A 260 -7.93 -2.93 -23.27
C GLU A 260 -8.08 -1.59 -22.55
N ASP A 261 -8.66 -1.61 -21.35
CA ASP A 261 -8.86 -0.41 -20.53
C ASP A 261 -7.56 -0.19 -19.72
N LYS A 262 -6.60 0.47 -20.37
CA LYS A 262 -5.27 0.76 -19.80
C LYS A 262 -5.38 1.85 -18.74
N MET A 263 -4.53 1.72 -17.72
CA MET A 263 -4.34 2.77 -16.73
C MET A 263 -3.72 4.02 -17.37
N THR A 264 -4.18 5.17 -16.91
CA THR A 264 -3.80 6.52 -17.35
C THR A 264 -3.45 7.40 -16.16
N VAL A 265 -2.92 8.60 -16.43
CA VAL A 265 -2.64 9.61 -15.40
C VAL A 265 -3.89 10.15 -14.71
N ASP A 266 -5.07 9.95 -15.32
CA ASP A 266 -6.36 10.40 -14.77
C ASP A 266 -6.95 9.41 -13.77
N ASP A 267 -6.32 8.25 -13.59
CA ASP A 267 -6.79 7.23 -12.66
C ASP A 267 -6.53 7.61 -11.20
N VAL A 268 -7.46 7.21 -10.35
CA VAL A 268 -7.46 7.52 -8.92
C VAL A 268 -7.69 6.25 -8.12
N TYR A 269 -6.77 5.97 -7.19
CA TYR A 269 -6.86 4.89 -6.22
C TYR A 269 -7.31 5.42 -4.85
N ILE A 270 -8.08 4.62 -4.12
CA ILE A 270 -8.35 4.85 -2.69
C ILE A 270 -7.46 3.97 -1.83
N SER A 271 -6.58 4.59 -1.05
CA SER A 271 -5.67 3.91 -0.13
C SER A 271 -6.36 3.69 1.22
N PHE A 272 -6.69 2.43 1.52
CA PHE A 272 -7.31 1.99 2.77
C PHE A 272 -6.81 0.62 3.27
N LEU A 273 -6.07 -0.12 2.44
CA LEU A 273 -5.39 -1.34 2.85
C LEU A 273 -4.08 -0.95 3.54
N PRO A 274 -3.63 -1.59 4.63
CA PRO A 274 -2.45 -1.12 5.33
C PRO A 274 -1.19 -1.05 4.45
N LEU A 275 -0.54 0.12 4.37
CA LEU A 275 0.74 0.32 3.65
C LEU A 275 1.89 -0.54 4.21
N ALA A 276 1.76 -1.00 5.46
CA ALA A 276 2.65 -2.00 6.04
C ALA A 276 2.51 -3.40 5.44
N HIS A 277 1.52 -3.62 4.56
CA HIS A 277 1.35 -4.84 3.78
C HIS A 277 1.81 -4.63 2.33
N ILE A 278 2.55 -5.60 1.78
CA ILE A 278 3.12 -5.51 0.42
C ILE A 278 2.07 -5.22 -0.66
N LEU A 279 0.84 -5.70 -0.50
CA LEU A 279 -0.25 -5.49 -1.47
C LEU A 279 -0.49 -4.00 -1.75
N ASP A 280 -0.73 -3.20 -0.71
CA ASP A 280 -1.06 -1.78 -0.91
C ASP A 280 0.16 -0.98 -1.36
N ARG A 281 1.34 -1.32 -0.79
CA ARG A 281 2.62 -0.76 -1.24
C ARG A 281 2.83 -0.92 -2.74
N MET A 282 2.61 -2.13 -3.26
CA MET A 282 2.78 -2.42 -4.69
C MET A 282 1.76 -1.69 -5.57
N ILE A 283 0.53 -1.50 -5.08
CA ILE A 283 -0.51 -0.77 -5.81
C ILE A 283 -0.13 0.71 -5.89
N GLU A 284 0.20 1.36 -4.78
CA GLU A 284 0.55 2.77 -4.77
C GLU A 284 1.80 3.07 -5.62
N GLU A 285 2.86 2.26 -5.51
CA GLU A 285 4.06 2.37 -6.35
C GLU A 285 3.73 2.22 -7.85
N TYR A 286 2.75 1.38 -8.21
CA TYR A 286 2.30 1.26 -9.59
C TYR A 286 1.51 2.49 -10.05
N PHE A 287 0.70 3.09 -9.17
CA PHE A 287 0.05 4.37 -9.42
C PHE A 287 1.07 5.48 -9.65
N PHE A 288 2.13 5.52 -8.84
CA PHE A 288 3.21 6.49 -8.98
C PHE A 288 3.96 6.30 -10.29
N HIS A 289 4.32 5.06 -10.64
CA HIS A 289 4.91 4.71 -11.94
C HIS A 289 4.09 5.21 -13.14
N LYS A 290 2.75 5.26 -13.01
CA LYS A 290 1.86 5.75 -14.07
C LYS A 290 1.60 7.25 -14.04
N GLY A 291 2.08 7.99 -13.03
CA GLY A 291 1.78 9.41 -12.87
C GLY A 291 0.34 9.68 -12.43
N ALA A 292 -0.31 8.68 -11.85
CA ALA A 292 -1.70 8.70 -11.41
C ALA A 292 -1.83 9.16 -9.95
N SER A 293 -3.05 9.21 -9.42
CA SER A 293 -3.35 9.79 -8.11
C SER A 293 -3.76 8.74 -7.08
N VAL A 294 -3.35 8.92 -5.83
CA VAL A 294 -3.78 8.13 -4.67
C VAL A 294 -4.43 9.04 -3.63
N GLY A 295 -5.69 8.76 -3.29
CA GLY A 295 -6.40 9.42 -2.21
C GLY A 295 -6.46 8.54 -0.96
N TYR A 296 -6.04 9.05 0.18
CA TYR A 296 -6.09 8.35 1.46
C TYR A 296 -7.47 8.47 2.10
N TYR A 297 -7.98 7.36 2.65
CA TYR A 297 -9.18 7.37 3.48
C TYR A 297 -8.93 8.16 4.78
N HIS A 298 -10.00 8.60 5.45
CA HIS A 298 -9.87 9.45 6.64
C HIS A 298 -9.46 8.71 7.93
N GLY A 299 -9.21 7.40 7.85
CA GLY A 299 -8.74 6.59 8.98
C GLY A 299 -9.82 5.73 9.65
N ASP A 300 -11.11 5.98 9.41
CA ASP A 300 -12.20 5.15 9.93
C ASP A 300 -12.80 4.24 8.84
N MET A 301 -12.54 2.95 8.96
CA MET A 301 -13.07 1.92 8.06
C MET A 301 -14.60 1.83 8.06
N ASN A 302 -15.28 2.25 9.14
CA ASN A 302 -16.74 2.22 9.19
C ASN A 302 -17.37 3.32 8.31
N ALA A 303 -16.63 4.39 8.05
CA ALA A 303 -17.04 5.51 7.21
C ALA A 303 -16.28 5.56 5.87
N LEU A 304 -15.65 4.46 5.44
CA LEU A 304 -14.97 4.35 4.14
C LEU A 304 -15.90 4.66 2.96
N ARG A 305 -17.21 4.37 3.09
CA ARG A 305 -18.21 4.70 2.08
C ARG A 305 -18.21 6.20 1.76
N ASP A 306 -18.04 7.05 2.76
CA ASP A 306 -18.08 8.50 2.55
C ASP A 306 -16.85 8.99 1.78
N ASP A 307 -15.68 8.39 2.02
CA ASP A 307 -14.48 8.64 1.21
C ASP A 307 -14.62 8.14 -0.22
N LEU A 308 -15.19 6.94 -0.41
CA LEU A 308 -15.45 6.41 -1.76
C LEU A 308 -16.38 7.33 -2.57
N MET A 309 -17.41 7.87 -1.92
CA MET A 309 -18.39 8.77 -2.56
C MET A 309 -17.80 10.14 -2.90
N GLU A 310 -16.88 10.64 -2.07
CA GLU A 310 -16.19 11.91 -2.30
C GLU A 310 -15.07 11.75 -3.35
N LEU A 311 -14.19 10.77 -3.18
CA LEU A 311 -13.02 10.54 -4.04
C LEU A 311 -13.41 10.04 -5.44
N LYS A 312 -14.41 9.15 -5.51
CA LYS A 312 -14.83 8.44 -6.72
C LYS A 312 -13.62 7.77 -7.41
N PRO A 313 -13.00 6.75 -6.78
CA PRO A 313 -11.85 6.09 -7.36
C PRO A 313 -12.20 5.33 -8.63
N THR A 314 -11.27 5.29 -9.59
CA THR A 314 -11.39 4.50 -10.83
C THR A 314 -10.88 3.06 -10.62
N PHE A 315 -10.02 2.86 -9.63
CA PHE A 315 -9.51 1.56 -9.20
C PHE A 315 -9.84 1.28 -7.73
N LEU A 316 -10.24 0.05 -7.47
CA LEU A 316 -10.39 -0.48 -6.11
C LEU A 316 -9.70 -1.82 -6.03
N ALA A 317 -8.71 -1.88 -5.13
CA ALA A 317 -8.12 -3.12 -4.71
C ALA A 317 -8.79 -3.59 -3.43
N GLY A 318 -8.84 -4.90 -3.22
CA GLY A 318 -9.43 -5.48 -2.04
C GLY A 318 -9.01 -6.92 -1.84
N VAL A 319 -9.09 -7.35 -0.58
CA VAL A 319 -9.02 -8.75 -0.18
C VAL A 319 -10.44 -9.34 -0.15
N PRO A 320 -10.62 -10.68 -0.10
CA PRO A 320 -11.95 -11.31 -0.16
C PRO A 320 -12.94 -10.69 0.82
N ARG A 321 -12.47 -10.43 2.04
CA ARG A 321 -13.26 -9.84 3.12
C ARG A 321 -13.84 -8.46 2.80
N VAL A 322 -13.14 -7.66 1.99
CA VAL A 322 -13.64 -6.35 1.53
C VAL A 322 -14.83 -6.57 0.60
N PHE A 323 -14.71 -7.48 -0.36
CA PHE A 323 -15.79 -7.77 -1.31
C PHE A 323 -16.99 -8.45 -0.65
N GLU A 324 -16.77 -9.33 0.34
CA GLU A 324 -17.83 -9.88 1.19
C GLU A 324 -18.62 -8.78 1.89
N ARG A 325 -17.93 -7.81 2.52
CA ARG A 325 -18.61 -6.68 3.18
C ARG A 325 -19.40 -5.81 2.20
N ILE A 326 -18.87 -5.55 1.00
CA ILE A 326 -19.60 -4.83 -0.05
C ILE A 326 -20.85 -5.62 -0.44
N GLN A 327 -20.72 -6.94 -0.63
CA GLN A 327 -21.85 -7.82 -0.97
C GLN A 327 -22.92 -7.82 0.15
N GLU A 328 -22.52 -7.97 1.41
CA GLU A 328 -23.41 -7.89 2.57
C GLU A 328 -24.16 -6.55 2.61
N GLY A 329 -23.47 -5.43 2.34
CA GLY A 329 -24.06 -4.11 2.26
C GLY A 329 -25.08 -3.97 1.13
N VAL A 330 -24.79 -4.51 -0.05
CA VAL A 330 -25.73 -4.55 -1.18
C VAL A 330 -26.96 -5.39 -0.84
N ILE A 331 -26.78 -6.57 -0.22
CA ILE A 331 -27.90 -7.44 0.18
C ILE A 331 -28.82 -6.73 1.16
N LYS A 332 -28.28 -6.09 2.21
CA LYS A 332 -29.07 -5.31 3.17
C LYS A 332 -29.85 -4.18 2.50
N ALA A 333 -29.19 -3.43 1.61
CA ALA A 333 -29.86 -2.36 0.86
C ALA A 333 -31.00 -2.88 -0.04
N LEU A 334 -30.89 -4.11 -0.56
CA LEU A 334 -31.96 -4.75 -1.33
C LEU A 334 -33.11 -5.26 -0.47
N GLU A 335 -32.84 -5.66 0.77
CA GLU A 335 -33.86 -6.09 1.74
C GLU A 335 -34.75 -4.93 2.21
N GLU A 336 -34.22 -3.70 2.22
CA GLU A 336 -34.97 -2.48 2.50
C GLU A 336 -35.89 -2.04 1.35
N LEU A 337 -35.72 -2.60 0.14
CA LEU A 337 -36.56 -2.28 -1.01
C LEU A 337 -37.92 -3.00 -0.94
N SER A 338 -38.95 -2.38 -1.51
CA SER A 338 -40.24 -3.05 -1.68
C SER A 338 -40.12 -4.30 -2.57
N PRO A 339 -40.96 -5.33 -2.37
CA PRO A 339 -40.86 -6.59 -3.13
C PRO A 339 -40.86 -6.40 -4.66
N PHE A 340 -41.62 -5.43 -5.15
CA PHE A 340 -41.64 -5.06 -6.56
C PHE A 340 -40.29 -4.50 -7.03
N ARG A 341 -39.70 -3.55 -6.29
CA ARG A 341 -38.40 -2.95 -6.63
C ARG A 341 -37.26 -3.97 -6.58
N ARG A 342 -37.28 -4.87 -5.58
CA ARG A 342 -36.32 -5.98 -5.49
C ARG A 342 -36.42 -6.91 -6.71
N ARG A 343 -37.63 -7.30 -7.11
CA ARG A 343 -37.85 -8.15 -8.30
C ARG A 343 -37.35 -7.48 -9.59
N VAL A 344 -37.58 -6.18 -9.74
CA VAL A 344 -37.06 -5.40 -10.87
C VAL A 344 -35.52 -5.39 -10.86
N PHE A 345 -34.89 -5.13 -9.71
CA PHE A 345 -33.44 -5.19 -9.57
C PHE A 345 -32.89 -6.56 -9.95
N ASP A 346 -33.48 -7.65 -9.46
CA ASP A 346 -33.03 -9.02 -9.74
C ASP A 346 -33.08 -9.37 -11.24
N ILE A 347 -34.14 -8.92 -11.94
CA ILE A 347 -34.27 -9.11 -13.39
C ILE A 347 -33.16 -8.34 -14.12
N LEU A 348 -32.95 -7.08 -13.76
CA LEU A 348 -31.94 -6.21 -14.38
C LEU A 348 -30.51 -6.70 -14.10
N TYR A 349 -30.27 -7.24 -12.90
CA TYR A 349 -29.00 -7.86 -12.52
C TYR A 349 -28.73 -9.13 -13.33
N LYS A 350 -29.69 -10.06 -13.39
CA LYS A 350 -29.55 -11.29 -14.18
C LYS A 350 -29.34 -10.99 -15.66
N TYR A 351 -30.03 -9.99 -16.19
CA TYR A 351 -29.84 -9.51 -17.55
C TYR A 351 -28.41 -9.01 -17.77
N LYS A 352 -27.93 -8.09 -16.92
CA LYS A 352 -26.55 -7.57 -17.00
C LYS A 352 -25.51 -8.68 -16.91
N LEU A 353 -25.66 -9.59 -15.96
CA LEU A 353 -24.76 -10.71 -15.73
C LEU A 353 -24.70 -11.66 -16.94
N ALA A 354 -25.83 -11.93 -17.60
CA ALA A 354 -25.87 -12.75 -18.80
C ALA A 354 -25.03 -12.13 -19.93
N TRP A 355 -25.15 -10.83 -20.18
CA TRP A 355 -24.33 -10.13 -21.18
C TRP A 355 -22.85 -10.09 -20.80
N MET A 356 -22.52 -9.89 -19.52
CA MET A 356 -21.13 -9.95 -19.06
C MET A 356 -20.52 -11.34 -19.25
N ASN A 357 -21.28 -12.41 -18.99
CA ASN A 357 -20.84 -13.79 -19.22
C ASN A 357 -20.63 -14.11 -20.71
N LEU A 358 -21.31 -13.40 -21.61
CA LEU A 358 -21.09 -13.46 -23.06
C LEU A 358 -19.86 -12.65 -23.51
N GLY A 359 -19.14 -12.00 -22.59
CA GLY A 359 -17.92 -11.25 -22.86
C GLY A 359 -18.12 -9.76 -23.10
N PHE A 360 -19.34 -9.23 -22.93
CA PHE A 360 -19.58 -7.79 -23.07
C PHE A 360 -19.02 -7.02 -21.87
N LYS A 361 -18.35 -5.89 -22.15
CA LYS A 361 -17.83 -4.98 -21.12
C LYS A 361 -18.96 -4.49 -20.21
N GLN A 362 -18.64 -4.22 -18.94
CA GLN A 362 -19.60 -3.72 -17.94
C GLN A 362 -20.42 -2.51 -18.45
N LYS A 363 -19.76 -1.57 -19.14
CA LYS A 363 -20.37 -0.35 -19.72
C LYS A 363 -21.31 -0.61 -20.90
N ASN A 364 -21.15 -1.75 -21.57
CA ASN A 364 -21.90 -2.12 -22.77
C ASN A 364 -22.91 -3.26 -22.51
N ALA A 365 -22.78 -3.96 -21.38
CA ALA A 365 -23.56 -5.15 -21.07
C ALA A 365 -25.06 -4.85 -20.89
N SER A 366 -25.43 -3.70 -20.34
CA SER A 366 -26.84 -3.33 -20.18
C SER A 366 -27.09 -1.84 -19.89
N PRO A 367 -26.91 -0.94 -20.88
CA PRO A 367 -27.07 0.51 -20.67
C PRO A 367 -28.42 0.93 -20.07
N LEU A 368 -29.50 0.23 -20.43
CA LEU A 368 -30.83 0.48 -19.88
C LEU A 368 -30.96 0.04 -18.42
N ALA A 369 -30.36 -1.09 -18.04
CA ALA A 369 -30.34 -1.55 -16.66
C ALA A 369 -29.46 -0.64 -15.78
N ASP A 370 -28.37 -0.12 -16.36
CA ASP A 370 -27.51 0.85 -15.71
C ASP A 370 -28.25 2.16 -15.41
N LEU A 371 -29.07 2.63 -16.36
CA LEU A 371 -29.91 3.81 -16.16
C LEU A 371 -30.98 3.59 -15.08
N LEU A 372 -31.64 2.43 -15.07
CA LEU A 372 -32.84 2.17 -14.28
C LEU A 372 -32.57 1.66 -12.85
N ALA A 373 -31.56 0.81 -12.66
CA ALA A 373 -31.28 0.16 -11.38
C ALA A 373 -29.89 0.47 -10.84
N PHE A 374 -28.88 0.54 -11.71
CA PHE A 374 -27.51 0.66 -11.24
C PHE A 374 -27.02 2.10 -11.12
N ARG A 375 -27.73 3.14 -11.57
CA ARG A 375 -27.27 4.54 -11.47
C ARG A 375 -26.94 5.02 -10.05
N LYS A 376 -27.63 4.49 -9.02
CA LYS A 376 -27.31 4.75 -7.59
C LYS A 376 -26.23 3.83 -7.01
N VAL A 377 -25.90 2.74 -7.71
CA VAL A 377 -24.80 1.80 -7.41
C VAL A 377 -23.52 2.19 -8.19
N VAL A 378 -23.68 2.85 -9.34
CA VAL A 378 -22.70 3.33 -10.34
C VAL A 378 -22.34 4.80 -10.10
N SER A 379 -22.78 5.39 -8.99
CA SER A 379 -22.10 6.59 -8.45
C SER A 379 -20.69 6.27 -7.93
N CYS A 380 -20.33 4.98 -7.82
CA CYS A 380 -18.95 4.51 -7.96
C CYS A 380 -18.60 4.45 -9.46
N PRO A 381 -17.52 5.10 -9.94
CA PRO A 381 -17.05 5.01 -11.33
C PRO A 381 -16.91 3.56 -11.80
N PRO A 382 -16.76 3.29 -13.11
CA PRO A 382 -16.46 1.94 -13.60
C PRO A 382 -15.21 1.42 -12.91
N LEU A 383 -15.41 0.67 -11.82
CA LEU A 383 -14.37 0.08 -11.01
C LEU A 383 -13.68 -0.94 -11.90
N VAL A 384 -12.46 -0.64 -12.32
CA VAL A 384 -11.54 -1.68 -12.77
C VAL A 384 -11.21 -2.49 -11.51
N LEU A 385 -12.00 -3.54 -11.32
CA LEU A 385 -11.89 -4.43 -10.18
C LEU A 385 -10.65 -5.29 -10.40
N ILE A 386 -9.52 -4.90 -9.80
CA ILE A 386 -8.35 -5.78 -9.73
C ILE A 386 -8.65 -6.82 -8.65
N LEU A 387 -9.36 -7.88 -9.07
CA LEU A 387 -9.56 -9.09 -8.28
C LEU A 387 -8.30 -9.95 -8.34
N TYR A 388 -7.78 -10.29 -7.16
CA TYR A 388 -7.18 -11.60 -6.88
C TYR A 388 -5.89 -12.04 -7.59
N VAL A 389 -5.08 -11.13 -8.14
CA VAL A 389 -3.85 -11.54 -8.86
C VAL A 389 -2.55 -11.30 -8.08
N LEU A 390 -2.53 -10.65 -6.91
CA LEU A 390 -1.26 -10.51 -6.16
C LEU A 390 -1.06 -11.56 -5.07
N PHE A 391 -2.13 -12.00 -4.39
CA PHE A 391 -2.00 -12.97 -3.29
C PHE A 391 -1.67 -14.40 -3.76
N SER A 392 -2.06 -14.78 -4.98
CA SER A 392 -1.73 -16.10 -5.54
C SER A 392 -0.30 -16.22 -6.06
N PHE A 393 0.48 -15.13 -6.10
CA PHE A 393 1.85 -15.15 -6.64
C PHE A 393 2.94 -15.26 -5.58
N MET A 394 2.64 -15.03 -4.29
CA MET A 394 3.64 -15.14 -3.21
C MET A 394 3.54 -16.44 -2.38
N PHE A 395 2.45 -17.20 -2.45
CA PHE A 395 2.36 -18.51 -1.78
C PHE A 395 1.53 -19.50 -2.60
N PHE A 396 2.20 -20.23 -3.50
CA PHE A 396 1.73 -21.56 -3.91
C PHE A 396 2.21 -22.57 -2.85
N LEU A 397 1.49 -22.65 -1.74
CA LEU A 397 1.41 -23.92 -1.00
C LEU A 397 0.04 -24.53 -1.31
N PRO A 398 -0.03 -25.79 -1.77
CA PRO A 398 -1.29 -26.46 -2.04
C PRO A 398 -2.16 -26.47 -0.78
N LYS A 399 -3.46 -26.24 -0.97
CA LYS A 399 -4.51 -26.25 0.05
C LYS A 399 -4.83 -27.65 0.61
N GLU A 400 -3.86 -28.55 0.64
CA GLU A 400 -4.00 -29.89 1.22
C GLU A 400 -3.04 -29.98 2.41
N ASN A 401 -3.61 -30.11 3.62
CA ASN A 401 -2.96 -30.18 4.96
C ASN A 401 -3.03 -28.94 5.87
N LEU A 402 -4.18 -28.27 5.94
CA LEU A 402 -4.54 -27.45 7.12
C LEU A 402 -5.78 -27.98 7.86
N ALA A 403 -6.04 -29.28 7.72
CA ALA A 403 -6.89 -30.02 8.63
C ALA A 403 -6.06 -31.16 9.23
N GLN A 404 -5.93 -31.14 10.56
CA GLN A 404 -5.33 -32.13 11.46
C GLN A 404 -3.91 -31.83 11.95
N ASN A 405 -3.89 -31.60 13.28
CA ASN A 405 -2.79 -31.55 14.27
C ASN A 405 -2.09 -30.22 14.49
#